data_AF-A0A645HCM3-F1
#
_entry.id   AF-A0A645HCM3-F1
#
_cell.length_a   1.000
_cell.length_b   1.000
_cell.length_c   1.000
_cell.angle_alpha   90.00
_cell.angle_beta   90.00
_cell.angle_gamma   90.00
#
_symmetry.space_group_name_H-M   'P 1'
#
loop_
_entity.id
_entity.type
_entity.pdbx_description
1 polymer ?
#
loop_
_entity_poly.entity_id
_entity_poly.type
_entity_poly.pdbx_seq_one_letter_code
_entity_poly.pdbx_strand_id
1 'polypeptide(L)'
;MNKIDLLAGIGNELEAIKDRVRFLFPILNFAPITSISALKGQDIGKLLDMVWMVWKQLNKRVDTARLNEAIKVWSEAYQPPRGGSGHYKVYYGTQISANPVKFLFFVNRVKEFPQIYIQYLKNNIRKDLGFTLIPVEVDLRERRRNPSLHERGPKAPANPAPKKEVKRNTGGKAVAKPKTTKPGNKAAVDKARKRNEKQSGRRRD
;
A
#
# COMPACT_ATOMS: atom_id res chain seq x y z
N MET A 1 -25.48 -22.23 -16.69
CA MET A 1 -26.77 -22.89 -16.42
C MET A 1 -27.40 -23.24 -17.75
N ASN A 2 -27.53 -24.53 -18.06
CA ASN A 2 -28.11 -24.99 -19.31
C ASN A 2 -29.60 -25.30 -19.14
N LYS A 3 -30.30 -25.54 -20.26
CA LYS A 3 -31.71 -25.96 -20.36
C LYS A 3 -32.72 -24.88 -19.93
N ILE A 4 -32.40 -23.60 -20.16
CA ILE A 4 -33.34 -22.51 -19.87
C ILE A 4 -34.60 -22.55 -20.73
N ASP A 5 -34.58 -23.30 -21.83
CA ASP A 5 -35.72 -23.54 -22.71
C ASP A 5 -36.86 -24.32 -22.06
N LEU A 6 -36.61 -24.96 -20.92
CA LEU A 6 -37.61 -25.69 -20.12
C LEU A 6 -38.28 -24.82 -19.04
N LEU A 7 -37.84 -23.57 -18.85
CA LEU A 7 -38.43 -22.69 -17.85
C LEU A 7 -39.83 -22.26 -18.30
N ALA A 8 -40.75 -22.15 -17.33
CA ALA A 8 -42.17 -21.88 -17.58
C ALA A 8 -42.45 -20.42 -18.01
N GLY A 9 -41.40 -19.59 -18.11
CA GLY A 9 -41.49 -18.19 -18.52
C GLY A 9 -42.08 -17.28 -17.43
N ILE A 10 -42.07 -17.73 -16.17
CA ILE A 10 -42.55 -16.94 -15.04
C ILE A 10 -41.57 -15.77 -14.83
N GLY A 11 -42.10 -14.57 -14.61
CA GLY A 11 -41.28 -13.38 -14.31
C GLY A 11 -40.35 -13.63 -13.13
N ASN A 12 -39.08 -13.23 -13.27
CA ASN A 12 -38.02 -13.37 -12.27
C ASN A 12 -37.57 -14.80 -11.90
N GLU A 13 -38.12 -15.85 -12.52
CA GLU A 13 -37.75 -17.26 -12.22
C GLU A 13 -36.24 -17.50 -12.39
N LEU A 14 -35.66 -16.98 -13.46
CA LEU A 14 -34.22 -17.12 -13.73
C LEU A 14 -33.35 -16.45 -12.66
N GLU A 15 -33.78 -15.29 -12.15
CA GLU A 15 -33.01 -14.56 -11.14
C GLU A 15 -33.11 -15.25 -9.78
N ALA A 16 -34.29 -15.74 -9.41
CA ALA A 16 -34.50 -16.55 -8.22
C ALA A 16 -33.61 -17.82 -8.22
N ILE A 17 -33.47 -18.47 -9.38
CA ILE A 17 -32.57 -19.62 -9.51
C ILE A 17 -31.11 -19.20 -9.34
N LYS A 18 -30.66 -18.09 -9.95
CA LYS A 18 -29.29 -17.59 -9.76
C LYS A 18 -29.00 -17.26 -8.30
N ASP A 19 -29.93 -16.61 -7.62
CA ASP A 19 -29.79 -16.27 -6.21
C ASP A 19 -29.76 -17.52 -5.33
N ARG A 20 -30.56 -18.53 -5.67
CA ARG A 20 -30.48 -19.84 -5.02
C ARG A 20 -29.11 -20.50 -5.23
N VAL A 21 -28.56 -20.43 -6.43
CA VAL A 21 -27.20 -20.94 -6.71
C VAL A 21 -26.16 -20.18 -5.88
N ARG A 22 -26.23 -18.85 -5.82
CA ARG A 22 -25.30 -18.04 -5.01
C ARG A 22 -25.41 -18.35 -3.52
N PHE A 23 -26.62 -18.58 -3.03
CA PHE A 23 -26.88 -18.98 -1.65
C PHE A 23 -26.29 -20.36 -1.33
N LEU A 24 -26.44 -21.33 -2.24
CA LEU A 24 -25.89 -22.68 -2.06
C LEU A 24 -24.36 -22.74 -2.20
N PHE A 25 -23.78 -21.86 -3.03
CA PHE A 25 -22.34 -21.85 -3.33
C PHE A 25 -21.68 -20.50 -3.02
N PRO A 26 -21.64 -20.05 -1.75
CA PRO A 26 -21.10 -18.75 -1.38
C PRO A 26 -19.60 -18.61 -1.68
N ILE A 27 -18.86 -19.72 -1.69
CA ILE A 27 -17.43 -19.76 -2.03
C ILE A 27 -17.20 -19.33 -3.50
N LEU A 28 -18.17 -19.57 -4.38
CA LEU A 28 -18.10 -19.26 -5.80
C LEU A 28 -18.73 -17.91 -6.17
N ASN A 29 -18.91 -16.99 -5.20
CA ASN A 29 -19.55 -15.70 -5.47
C ASN A 29 -18.83 -14.84 -6.52
N PHE A 30 -17.55 -15.10 -6.79
CA PHE A 30 -16.80 -14.45 -7.87
C PHE A 30 -17.10 -15.02 -9.27
N ALA A 31 -17.62 -16.25 -9.36
CA ALA A 31 -17.78 -16.94 -10.63
C ALA A 31 -19.01 -16.41 -11.39
N PRO A 32 -18.87 -16.01 -12.68
CA PRO A 32 -20.00 -15.56 -13.47
C PRO A 32 -20.98 -16.70 -13.74
N ILE A 33 -22.28 -16.42 -13.62
CA ILE A 33 -23.36 -17.37 -13.93
C ILE A 33 -24.02 -16.95 -15.25
N THR A 34 -23.76 -17.70 -16.32
CA THR A 34 -24.40 -17.51 -17.63
C THR A 34 -25.53 -18.51 -17.84
N SER A 35 -26.68 -18.05 -18.29
CA SER A 35 -27.83 -18.85 -18.71
C SER A 35 -27.73 -19.17 -20.21
N ILE A 36 -27.93 -20.43 -20.60
CA ILE A 36 -27.89 -20.88 -22.00
C ILE A 36 -28.98 -21.92 -22.27
N SER A 37 -29.40 -22.04 -23.53
CA SER A 37 -30.09 -23.24 -24.04
C SER A 37 -29.23 -23.86 -25.15
N ALA A 38 -28.57 -24.97 -24.85
CA ALA A 38 -27.78 -25.69 -25.84
C ALA A 38 -28.66 -26.27 -26.97
N LEU A 39 -29.91 -26.66 -26.66
CA LEU A 39 -30.84 -27.23 -27.64
C LEU A 39 -31.30 -26.18 -28.67
N LYS A 40 -31.64 -24.98 -28.20
CA LYS A 40 -32.11 -23.88 -29.07
C LYS A 40 -30.98 -22.97 -29.56
N GLY A 41 -29.73 -23.24 -29.17
CA GLY A 41 -28.59 -22.39 -29.50
C GLY A 41 -28.59 -21.01 -28.81
N GLN A 42 -29.44 -20.80 -27.80
CA GLN A 42 -29.62 -19.49 -27.18
C GLN A 42 -28.46 -19.14 -26.25
N ASP A 43 -27.99 -17.89 -26.34
CA ASP A 43 -26.95 -17.29 -25.50
C ASP A 43 -25.57 -17.97 -25.52
N ILE A 44 -25.30 -18.82 -26.53
CA ILE A 44 -23.97 -19.43 -26.74
C ILE A 44 -22.89 -18.36 -26.98
N GLY A 45 -23.19 -17.32 -27.76
CA GLY A 45 -22.25 -16.21 -28.00
C GLY A 45 -21.84 -15.52 -26.70
N LYS A 46 -22.82 -15.19 -25.83
CA LYS A 46 -22.57 -14.59 -24.51
C LYS A 46 -21.72 -15.48 -23.61
N LEU A 47 -21.89 -16.81 -23.70
CA LEU A 47 -21.04 -17.74 -22.98
C LEU A 47 -19.58 -17.63 -23.45
N LEU A 48 -19.34 -17.61 -24.76
CA LEU A 48 -17.98 -17.48 -25.31
C LEU A 48 -17.33 -16.14 -24.93
N ASP A 49 -18.09 -15.04 -24.97
CA ASP A 49 -17.62 -13.74 -24.51
C ASP A 49 -17.21 -13.78 -23.03
N MET A 50 -18.02 -14.43 -22.18
CA MET A 50 -17.73 -14.59 -20.76
C MET A 50 -16.47 -15.44 -20.53
N VAL A 51 -16.30 -16.54 -21.27
CA VAL A 51 -15.10 -17.37 -21.22
C VAL A 51 -13.87 -16.55 -21.58
N TRP A 52 -13.95 -15.71 -22.62
CA TRP A 52 -12.86 -14.83 -23.03
C TRP A 52 -12.51 -13.80 -21.95
N MET A 53 -13.51 -13.21 -21.29
CA MET A 53 -13.29 -12.29 -20.17
C MET A 53 -12.60 -12.97 -18.99
N VAL A 54 -13.05 -14.18 -18.61
CA VAL A 54 -12.42 -14.98 -17.55
C VAL A 54 -10.97 -15.32 -17.91
N TRP A 55 -10.72 -15.76 -19.14
CA TRP A 55 -9.38 -16.07 -19.63
C TRP A 55 -8.44 -14.85 -19.57
N LYS A 56 -8.92 -13.66 -19.96
CA LYS A 56 -8.15 -12.42 -19.83
C LYS A 56 -7.77 -12.12 -18.38
N GLN A 57 -8.67 -12.33 -17.42
CA GLN A 57 -8.37 -12.11 -16.00
C GLN A 57 -7.39 -13.15 -15.46
N LEU A 58 -7.52 -14.43 -15.84
CA LEU A 58 -6.59 -15.49 -15.45
C LEU A 58 -5.17 -15.26 -15.95
N ASN A 59 -4.99 -14.63 -17.12
CA ASN A 59 -3.66 -14.39 -17.69
C ASN A 59 -3.12 -12.97 -17.38
N LYS A 60 -3.85 -12.19 -16.58
CA LYS A 60 -3.45 -10.81 -16.27
C LYS A 60 -2.26 -10.79 -15.32
N ARG A 61 -1.20 -10.07 -15.72
CA ARG A 61 -0.07 -9.72 -14.87
C ARG A 61 -0.21 -8.29 -14.36
N VAL A 62 -0.03 -8.10 -13.06
CA VAL A 62 0.00 -6.79 -12.40
C VAL A 62 1.44 -6.45 -12.07
N ASP A 63 1.86 -5.25 -12.44
CA ASP A 63 3.17 -4.74 -12.06
C ASP A 63 3.27 -4.57 -10.54
N THR A 64 4.44 -4.94 -10.01
CA THR A 64 4.78 -4.85 -8.60
C THR A 64 4.68 -3.44 -8.06
N ALA A 65 5.04 -2.41 -8.85
CA ALA A 65 4.92 -1.02 -8.44
C ALA A 65 3.46 -0.64 -8.15
N ARG A 66 2.57 -0.89 -9.13
CA ARG A 66 1.13 -0.65 -9.01
C ARG A 66 0.50 -1.43 -7.85
N LEU A 67 0.89 -2.70 -7.66
CA LEU A 67 0.41 -3.50 -6.54
C LEU A 67 0.83 -2.88 -5.20
N ASN A 68 2.07 -2.43 -5.07
CA ASN A 68 2.57 -1.86 -3.82
C ASN A 68 1.97 -0.50 -3.48
N GLU A 69 1.66 0.32 -4.49
CA GLU A 69 0.87 1.54 -4.31
C GLU A 69 -0.52 1.21 -3.76
N ALA A 70 -1.19 0.22 -4.35
CA ALA A 70 -2.51 -0.22 -3.89
C ALA A 70 -2.46 -0.76 -2.45
N ILE A 71 -1.46 -1.58 -2.09
CA ILE A 71 -1.26 -2.08 -0.72
C ILE A 71 -1.16 -0.92 0.28
N LYS A 72 -0.43 0.14 -0.07
CA LYS A 72 -0.27 1.31 0.80
C LYS A 72 -1.62 1.95 1.08
N VAL A 73 -2.41 2.21 0.02
CA VAL A 73 -3.77 2.77 0.14
C VAL A 73 -4.66 1.86 0.99
N TRP A 74 -4.67 0.55 0.73
CA TRP A 74 -5.49 -0.40 1.49
C TRP A 74 -5.12 -0.47 2.97
N SER A 75 -3.82 -0.38 3.29
CA SER A 75 -3.33 -0.45 4.66
C SER A 75 -3.58 0.86 5.43
N GLU A 76 -3.65 1.99 4.74
CA GLU A 76 -4.04 3.28 5.30
C GLU A 76 -5.56 3.31 5.57
N ALA A 77 -6.37 2.78 4.65
CA ALA A 77 -7.83 2.74 4.77
C ALA A 77 -8.31 1.82 5.90
N TYR A 78 -7.68 0.65 6.06
CA TYR A 78 -7.99 -0.30 7.12
C TYR A 78 -6.72 -0.97 7.60
N GLN A 79 -6.42 -0.84 8.90
CA GLN A 79 -5.24 -1.45 9.48
C GLN A 79 -5.54 -2.87 9.97
N PRO A 80 -4.55 -3.79 9.95
CA PRO A 80 -4.71 -5.10 10.56
C PRO A 80 -5.07 -4.97 12.04
N PRO A 81 -6.07 -5.74 12.53
CA PRO A 81 -6.38 -5.78 13.95
C PRO A 81 -5.16 -6.30 14.72
N ARG A 82 -4.94 -5.77 15.93
CA ARG A 82 -3.87 -6.26 16.81
C ARG A 82 -4.18 -7.69 17.26
N GLY A 83 -3.17 -8.55 17.25
CA GLY A 83 -3.26 -9.89 17.83
C GLY A 83 -2.53 -9.96 19.17
N GLY A 84 -2.55 -11.14 19.80
CA GLY A 84 -1.83 -11.38 21.06
C GLY A 84 -0.32 -11.16 20.92
N SER A 85 0.25 -11.44 19.75
CA SER A 85 1.67 -11.24 19.44
C SER A 85 2.04 -9.81 19.03
N GLY A 86 1.08 -8.88 19.02
CA GLY A 86 1.30 -7.45 18.74
C GLY A 86 0.69 -6.96 17.42
N HIS A 87 1.37 -6.02 16.78
CA HIS A 87 0.93 -5.38 15.54
C HIS A 87 1.31 -6.22 14.31
N TYR A 88 0.42 -6.29 13.32
CA TYR A 88 0.72 -6.86 12.00
C TYR A 88 0.92 -5.75 10.98
N LYS A 89 1.86 -5.98 10.06
CA LYS A 89 2.17 -5.04 8.98
C LYS A 89 2.46 -5.79 7.70
N VAL A 90 1.84 -5.32 6.61
CA VAL A 90 2.19 -5.69 5.24
C VAL A 90 3.22 -4.67 4.72
N TYR A 91 4.36 -5.14 4.22
CA TYR A 91 5.40 -4.25 3.70
C TYR A 91 5.22 -3.99 2.20
N TYR A 92 5.11 -5.07 1.43
CA TYR A 92 4.97 -5.05 -0.02
C TYR A 92 4.47 -6.42 -0.48
N GLY A 93 4.10 -6.52 -1.75
CA GLY A 93 3.65 -7.75 -2.37
C GLY A 93 4.16 -7.90 -3.80
N THR A 94 4.01 -9.11 -4.31
CA THR A 94 4.25 -9.40 -5.72
C THR A 94 3.27 -10.45 -6.20
N GLN A 95 2.94 -10.42 -7.50
CA GLN A 95 2.24 -11.51 -8.14
C GLN A 95 3.24 -12.60 -8.51
N ILE A 96 3.12 -13.79 -7.93
CA ILE A 96 4.04 -14.92 -8.15
C ILE A 96 3.59 -15.81 -9.31
N SER A 97 2.28 -15.87 -9.58
CA SER A 97 1.72 -16.64 -10.68
C SER A 97 0.54 -15.91 -11.31
N ALA A 98 0.43 -16.01 -12.63
CA ALA A 98 -0.71 -15.51 -13.39
C ALA A 98 -1.82 -16.56 -13.41
N ASN A 99 -1.55 -17.80 -13.80
CA ASN A 99 -2.57 -18.86 -13.83
C ASN A 99 -2.04 -20.12 -13.11
N PRO A 100 -2.47 -20.40 -11.86
CA PRO A 100 -3.49 -19.70 -11.07
C PRO A 100 -3.03 -18.31 -10.58
N VAL A 101 -3.98 -17.38 -10.36
CA VAL A 101 -3.67 -16.01 -9.89
C VAL A 101 -3.29 -16.03 -8.42
N LYS A 102 -1.99 -15.91 -8.15
CA LYS A 102 -1.40 -15.97 -6.81
C LYS A 102 -0.59 -14.72 -6.50
N PHE A 103 -0.86 -14.14 -5.34
CA PHE A 103 -0.11 -13.03 -4.77
C PHE A 103 0.64 -13.48 -3.53
N LEU A 104 1.86 -12.96 -3.35
CA LEU A 104 2.66 -13.15 -2.16
C LEU A 104 2.85 -11.82 -1.46
N PHE A 105 2.41 -11.70 -0.22
CA PHE A 105 2.66 -10.53 0.62
C PHE A 105 3.77 -10.79 1.62
N PHE A 106 4.69 -9.84 1.72
CA PHE A 106 5.74 -9.84 2.71
C PHE A 106 5.27 -9.09 3.95
N VAL A 107 5.18 -9.82 5.06
CA VAL A 107 4.66 -9.32 6.33
C VAL A 107 5.74 -9.35 7.42
N ASN A 108 5.48 -8.71 8.54
CA ASN A 108 6.35 -8.76 9.71
C ASN A 108 6.31 -10.11 10.42
N ARG A 109 5.14 -10.74 10.51
CA ARG A 109 4.92 -12.06 11.11
C ARG A 109 3.81 -12.78 10.37
N VAL A 110 4.01 -14.05 10.04
CA VAL A 110 2.98 -14.90 9.40
C VAL A 110 2.16 -15.62 10.46
N LYS A 111 2.79 -16.06 11.55
CA LYS A 111 2.10 -16.69 12.67
C LYS A 111 1.04 -15.75 13.26
N GLU A 112 -0.19 -16.25 13.38
CA GLU A 112 -1.36 -15.52 13.89
C GLU A 112 -1.77 -14.30 13.06
N PHE A 113 -1.31 -14.18 11.80
CA PHE A 113 -1.76 -13.07 10.95
C PHE A 113 -3.29 -13.14 10.75
N PRO A 114 -4.05 -12.06 10.99
CA PRO A 114 -5.51 -12.13 11.00
C PRO A 114 -6.09 -12.56 9.65
N GLN A 115 -6.80 -13.69 9.63
CA GLN A 115 -7.41 -14.23 8.41
C GLN A 115 -8.43 -13.26 7.78
N ILE A 116 -9.14 -12.50 8.62
CA ILE A 116 -10.08 -11.45 8.18
C ILE A 116 -9.36 -10.38 7.36
N TYR A 117 -8.14 -10.02 7.74
CA TYR A 117 -7.34 -9.04 7.00
C TYR A 117 -6.84 -9.60 5.66
N ILE A 118 -6.49 -10.89 5.60
CA ILE A 118 -6.18 -11.57 4.34
C ILE A 118 -7.39 -11.54 3.40
N GLN A 119 -8.60 -11.79 3.92
CA GLN A 119 -9.83 -11.71 3.13
C GLN A 119 -10.12 -10.28 2.64
N TYR A 120 -9.86 -9.27 3.47
CA TYR A 120 -9.93 -7.86 3.09
C TYR A 120 -9.00 -7.55 1.91
N LEU A 121 -7.73 -7.95 1.99
CA LEU A 121 -6.77 -7.77 0.89
C LEU A 121 -7.21 -8.52 -0.37
N LYS A 122 -7.68 -9.76 -0.25
CA LYS A 122 -8.23 -10.53 -1.39
C LYS A 122 -9.38 -9.81 -2.06
N ASN A 123 -10.30 -9.22 -1.29
CA ASN A 123 -11.44 -8.49 -1.83
C ASN A 123 -11.00 -7.20 -2.54
N ASN A 124 -10.03 -6.48 -2.01
CA ASN A 124 -9.50 -5.28 -2.65
C ASN A 124 -8.70 -5.59 -3.92
N ILE A 125 -7.90 -6.68 -3.94
CA ILE A 125 -7.26 -7.16 -5.16
C ILE A 125 -8.31 -7.40 -6.25
N ARG A 126 -9.43 -8.06 -5.92
CA ARG A 126 -10.50 -8.32 -6.90
C ARG A 126 -11.09 -7.03 -7.47
N LYS A 127 -11.40 -6.06 -6.60
CA LYS A 127 -12.03 -4.79 -6.98
C LYS A 127 -11.08 -3.88 -7.76
N ASP A 128 -9.90 -3.60 -7.22
CA ASP A 128 -9.05 -2.52 -7.71
C ASP A 128 -8.06 -2.99 -8.80
N LEU A 129 -7.68 -4.27 -8.77
CA LEU A 129 -6.80 -4.88 -9.77
C LEU A 129 -7.57 -5.66 -10.83
N GLY A 130 -8.90 -5.72 -10.76
CA GLY A 130 -9.78 -6.25 -11.82
C GLY A 130 -9.74 -7.76 -11.97
N PHE A 131 -9.78 -8.50 -10.86
CA PHE A 131 -9.87 -9.96 -10.80
C PHE A 131 -11.25 -10.39 -10.28
N THR A 132 -12.30 -9.80 -10.83
CA THR A 132 -13.67 -9.95 -10.33
C THR A 132 -14.28 -11.32 -10.61
N LEU A 133 -13.85 -11.99 -11.68
CA LEU A 133 -14.48 -13.20 -12.23
C LEU A 133 -13.77 -14.51 -11.82
N ILE A 134 -12.68 -14.41 -11.06
CA ILE A 134 -11.75 -15.52 -10.83
C ILE A 134 -11.38 -15.66 -9.33
N PRO A 135 -10.92 -16.86 -8.92
CA PRO A 135 -10.33 -17.01 -7.60
C PRO A 135 -9.00 -16.24 -7.53
N VAL A 136 -8.76 -15.62 -6.38
CA VAL A 136 -7.48 -14.96 -6.06
C VAL A 136 -6.92 -15.65 -4.84
N GLU A 137 -5.68 -16.11 -4.95
CA GLU A 137 -4.92 -16.72 -3.87
C GLU A 137 -3.90 -15.73 -3.32
N VAL A 138 -3.75 -15.73 -2.00
CA VAL A 138 -2.86 -14.84 -1.28
C VAL A 138 -2.09 -15.67 -0.27
N ASP A 139 -0.77 -15.69 -0.45
CA ASP A 139 0.18 -16.29 0.47
C ASP A 139 0.92 -15.20 1.24
N LEU A 140 1.34 -15.53 2.46
CA LEU A 140 2.11 -14.64 3.30
C LEU A 140 3.51 -15.21 3.53
N ARG A 141 4.50 -14.33 3.55
CA ARG A 141 5.87 -14.67 3.92
C ARG A 141 6.45 -13.63 4.85
N GLU A 142 7.18 -14.08 5.86
CA GLU A 142 7.92 -13.16 6.72
C GLU A 142 9.07 -12.52 5.94
N ARG A 143 9.17 -11.20 6.03
CA ARG A 143 10.31 -10.48 5.49
C ARG A 143 11.57 -10.87 6.29
N ARG A 144 12.55 -11.49 5.63
CA ARG A 144 13.87 -11.72 6.24
C ARG A 144 14.47 -10.36 6.61
N ARG A 145 14.77 -10.16 7.90
CA ARG A 145 15.57 -9.01 8.36
C ARG A 145 17.02 -9.34 8.06
N ASN A 146 17.67 -8.56 7.19
CA ASN A 146 19.12 -8.69 6.99
C ASN A 146 19.82 -8.43 8.34
N PRO A 147 20.55 -9.41 8.92
CA PRO A 147 21.24 -9.22 10.20
C PRO A 147 22.29 -8.10 10.14
N SER A 148 22.91 -7.93 8.96
CA SER A 148 24.01 -6.99 8.71
C SER A 148 23.64 -5.50 8.80
N LEU A 149 22.34 -5.14 8.82
CA LEU A 149 21.92 -3.74 8.99
C LEU A 149 21.84 -3.30 10.46
N HIS A 150 21.96 -4.22 11.42
CA HIS A 150 21.94 -3.92 12.85
C HIS A 150 23.20 -4.32 13.61
N GLU A 151 24.13 -4.99 12.94
CA GLU A 151 25.52 -4.96 13.36
C GLU A 151 26.02 -3.53 13.17
N ARG A 152 26.00 -2.75 14.27
CA ARG A 152 26.88 -1.58 14.35
C ARG A 152 28.27 -2.13 14.07
N GLY A 153 28.84 -1.79 12.91
CA GLY A 153 30.23 -2.11 12.59
C GLY A 153 31.12 -1.72 13.78
N PRO A 154 32.28 -2.38 13.95
CA PRO A 154 33.12 -2.21 15.14
C PRO A 154 33.27 -0.72 15.44
N LYS A 155 32.92 -0.30 16.67
CA LYS A 155 33.11 1.08 17.12
C LYS A 155 34.52 1.48 16.73
N ALA A 156 34.67 2.49 15.88
CA ALA A 156 35.96 3.08 15.59
C ALA A 156 36.66 3.33 16.93
N PRO A 157 37.95 2.95 17.09
CA PRO A 157 38.65 3.11 18.35
C PRO A 157 38.50 4.57 18.78
N ALA A 158 38.11 4.77 20.04
CA ALA A 158 37.92 6.10 20.60
C ALA A 158 39.21 6.89 20.36
N ASN A 159 39.12 7.96 19.56
CA ASN A 159 40.25 8.89 19.42
C ASN A 159 40.66 9.30 20.83
N PRO A 160 41.93 9.11 21.24
CA PRO A 160 42.36 9.51 22.57
C PRO A 160 42.10 11.01 22.70
N ALA A 161 41.48 11.39 23.82
CA ALA A 161 41.13 12.77 24.11
C ALA A 161 42.35 13.68 23.88
N PRO A 162 42.18 14.86 23.27
CA PRO A 162 43.29 15.79 23.09
C PRO A 162 43.87 16.13 24.47
N LYS A 163 45.15 15.84 24.66
CA LYS A 163 45.89 16.21 25.87
C LYS A 163 45.74 17.72 26.05
N LYS A 164 45.21 18.15 27.19
CA LYS A 164 45.19 19.56 27.57
C LYS A 164 46.64 20.04 27.70
N GLU A 165 47.12 20.82 26.74
CA GLU A 165 48.34 21.59 26.91
C GLU A 165 48.16 22.59 28.05
N VAL A 166 48.98 22.46 29.08
CA VAL A 166 49.08 23.42 30.17
C VAL A 166 49.79 24.66 29.63
N LYS A 167 49.02 25.72 29.33
CA LYS A 167 49.60 27.03 29.01
C LYS A 167 50.30 27.59 30.24
N ARG A 168 51.63 27.64 30.21
CA ARG A 168 52.44 28.39 31.17
C ARG A 168 52.23 29.88 30.92
N ASN A 169 51.68 30.59 31.89
CA ASN A 169 51.64 32.05 31.91
C ASN A 169 53.05 32.60 32.00
N THR A 170 53.48 33.34 30.98
CA THR A 170 54.54 34.34 31.12
C THR A 170 54.05 35.63 30.48
N GLY A 171 54.07 36.71 31.27
CA GLY A 171 53.48 37.99 30.93
C GLY A 171 54.20 38.71 29.79
N GLY A 172 53.44 39.52 29.05
CA GLY A 172 53.95 40.41 28.02
C GLY A 172 52.80 41.20 27.38
N LYS A 173 52.98 42.51 27.28
CA LYS A 173 51.98 43.56 27.07
C LYS A 173 51.19 43.51 25.75
N ALA A 174 50.00 44.12 25.81
CA ALA A 174 49.03 44.31 24.73
C ALA A 174 49.53 45.17 23.56
N VAL A 175 49.12 44.81 22.34
CA VAL A 175 48.87 45.75 21.23
C VAL A 175 47.67 45.25 20.41
N ALA A 176 46.67 46.12 20.24
CA ALA A 176 45.42 45.85 19.53
C ALA A 176 45.60 45.81 18.00
N LYS A 177 44.87 44.93 17.32
CA LYS A 177 44.60 45.00 15.86
C LYS A 177 43.10 44.77 15.57
N PRO A 178 42.53 45.45 14.55
CA PRO A 178 41.09 45.69 14.44
C PRO A 178 40.30 44.47 13.92
N LYS A 179 39.04 44.37 14.36
CA LYS A 179 38.08 43.34 13.93
C LYS A 179 37.63 43.56 12.48
N THR A 180 37.98 42.64 11.58
CA THR A 180 37.27 42.48 10.30
C THR A 180 35.98 41.70 10.53
N THR A 181 34.83 42.38 10.45
CA THR A 181 33.49 41.78 10.46
C THR A 181 33.25 41.01 9.15
N LYS A 182 32.99 39.71 9.23
CA LYS A 182 32.43 38.93 8.12
C LYS A 182 30.99 39.42 7.82
N PRO A 183 30.63 39.58 6.54
CA PRO A 183 29.35 40.16 6.12
C PRO A 183 28.15 39.27 6.46
N GLY A 184 27.08 39.93 6.89
CA GLY A 184 25.96 39.35 7.61
C GLY A 184 24.92 38.58 6.78
N ASN A 185 24.13 37.82 7.52
CA ASN A 185 22.82 37.30 7.14
C ASN A 185 21.86 38.48 6.86
N LYS A 186 21.71 38.85 5.59
CA LYS A 186 20.80 39.90 5.09
C LYS A 186 19.29 39.56 5.20
N ALA A 187 18.90 38.47 5.84
CA ALA A 187 17.51 38.01 5.84
C ALA A 187 16.66 38.47 7.06
N ALA A 188 17.23 39.19 8.03
CA ALA A 188 16.51 39.58 9.25
C ALA A 188 16.13 41.07 9.35
N VAL A 189 16.60 41.93 8.44
CA VAL A 189 16.41 43.40 8.54
C VAL A 189 15.17 43.90 7.77
N ASP A 190 14.71 43.17 6.75
CA ASP A 190 13.55 43.60 5.94
C ASP A 190 12.18 43.30 6.57
N LYS A 191 12.10 42.43 7.59
CA LYS A 191 10.84 42.07 8.24
C LYS A 191 10.40 43.05 9.33
N ALA A 192 11.33 43.87 9.85
CA ALA A 192 11.05 44.88 10.87
C ALA A 192 10.61 46.25 10.29
N ARG A 193 10.95 46.55 9.02
CA ARG A 193 10.64 47.85 8.40
C ARG A 193 9.19 47.95 7.89
N LYS A 194 8.58 46.84 7.47
CA LYS A 194 7.19 46.81 6.95
C LYS A 194 6.08 46.80 8.02
N ARG A 195 6.43 46.72 9.32
CA ARG A 195 5.43 46.80 10.41
C ARG A 195 5.19 48.22 10.93
N ASN A 196 6.16 49.15 10.78
CA ASN A 196 6.03 50.53 11.25
C ASN A 196 5.39 51.50 10.24
N GLU A 197 5.33 51.17 8.94
CA GLU A 197 4.64 52.01 7.95
C GLU A 197 3.11 51.84 7.93
N LYS A 198 2.57 50.77 8.53
CA LYS A 198 1.11 50.56 8.61
C LYS A 198 0.43 51.25 9.80
N GLN A 199 1.18 51.90 10.70
CA GLN A 199 0.65 52.48 11.92
C GLN A 199 0.70 54.02 11.96
N SER A 200 1.33 54.68 10.97
CA SER A 200 1.39 56.15 10.84
C SER A 200 0.43 56.74 9.80
N GLY A 201 -0.30 55.92 9.03
CA GLY A 201 -1.24 56.38 7.98
C GLY A 201 -2.70 56.55 8.41
N ARG A 202 -3.00 56.63 9.71
CA ARG A 202 -4.39 56.70 10.22
C ARG A 202 -4.61 57.85 11.20
N ARG A 203 -4.01 59.02 10.92
CA ARG A 203 -4.34 60.33 11.52
C ARG A 203 -3.87 61.46 10.61
N ARG A 204 -4.71 61.84 9.64
CA ARG A 204 -4.93 63.22 9.15
C ARG A 204 -5.94 63.17 7.99
N ASP A 205 -6.99 63.96 8.17
CA ASP A 205 -8.05 64.41 7.27
C ASP A 205 -9.09 63.38 6.77
#